data_AF-A0ABD3QL70-F1
#
_entry.id   AF-A0ABD3QL70-F1
#
_cell.length_a   1.000
_cell.length_b   1.000
_cell.length_c   1.000
_cell.angle_alpha   90.00
_cell.angle_beta   90.00
_cell.angle_gamma   90.00
#
_symmetry.space_group_name_H-M   'P 1'
#
loop_
_entity.id
_entity.type
_entity.pdbx_description
1 polymer ?
#
loop_
_entity_poly.entity_id
_entity_poly.type
_entity_poly.pdbx_seq_one_letter_code
_entity_poly.pdbx_strand_id
1 'polypeptide(L)'
;MITQIQMNPFTLRTFLIFLLYNSTTSPHFTTACNIHGTNSGICTNKYHPSTYATNGDELDLNAIQQAKAQWMADMPYCGRWIASYYFPCVPSSPTNEWAHPDANFEFGRLTTGGGDGTMTDASSVKTKDKWVEETVTNTIQSRIEAERAKGKSHYHFYQNKDCQEAFARYSCWLNFPRCDEFEESLPQCQSACENMFRVCKFAPDLWRCGADVVDGDDEYDIRAFFPGQPFKKNEFLPKSDGEPRAVCTPSIKGSGHEKFGMGAWLALILFVCFDFVSTVLLLVA
;
A
#
# COMPACT_ATOMS: atom_id res chain seq x y z
N MET A 1 -47.05 34.60 37.29
CA MET A 1 -45.82 35.37 37.54
C MET A 1 -44.83 35.00 36.47
N ILE A 2 -44.57 35.90 35.52
CA ILE A 2 -43.61 35.69 34.43
C ILE A 2 -42.34 36.43 34.82
N THR A 3 -41.27 35.68 35.10
CA THR A 3 -39.97 36.22 35.49
C THR A 3 -39.25 36.68 34.22
N GLN A 4 -39.18 38.00 34.03
CA GLN A 4 -38.39 38.63 32.97
C GLN A 4 -36.91 38.56 33.35
N ILE A 5 -36.13 37.74 32.63
CA ILE A 5 -34.66 37.70 32.76
C ILE A 5 -34.10 38.83 31.90
N GLN A 6 -33.74 39.96 32.52
CA GLN A 6 -32.97 41.01 31.85
C GLN A 6 -31.52 40.53 31.66
N MET A 7 -31.18 40.10 30.44
CA MET A 7 -29.79 39.88 30.06
C MET A 7 -29.11 41.22 29.74
N ASN A 8 -27.94 41.42 30.34
CA ASN A 8 -27.12 42.61 30.17
C ASN A 8 -26.60 42.72 28.72
N PRO A 9 -26.74 43.86 28.02
CA PRO A 9 -26.35 44.02 26.61
C PRO A 9 -24.86 43.75 26.34
N PHE A 10 -24.00 43.79 27.36
CA PHE A 10 -22.57 43.44 27.22
C PHE A 10 -22.33 41.92 27.06
N THR A 11 -23.18 41.08 27.66
CA THR A 11 -23.01 39.61 27.60
C THR A 11 -23.44 39.05 26.24
N LEU A 12 -24.42 39.68 25.58
CA LEU A 12 -24.92 39.24 24.27
C LEU A 12 -23.90 39.51 23.14
N ARG A 13 -23.13 40.60 23.21
CA ARG A 13 -22.06 40.91 22.24
C ARG A 13 -20.89 39.93 22.33
N THR A 14 -20.55 39.45 23.53
CA THR A 14 -19.44 38.51 23.73
C THR A 14 -19.81 37.10 23.24
N PHE A 15 -21.07 36.69 23.40
CA PHE A 15 -21.57 35.41 22.88
C PHE A 15 -21.65 35.36 21.34
N LEU A 16 -22.02 36.46 20.68
CA LEU A 16 -22.04 36.53 19.21
C LEU A 16 -20.64 36.52 18.59
N ILE A 17 -19.62 37.08 19.27
CA ILE A 17 -18.23 37.01 18.81
C ILE A 17 -17.67 35.58 18.92
N PHE A 18 -18.05 34.83 19.95
CA PHE A 18 -17.65 33.42 20.10
C PHE A 18 -18.27 32.47 19.08
N LEU A 19 -19.48 32.77 18.60
CA LEU A 19 -20.15 31.98 17.55
C LEU A 19 -19.64 32.27 16.14
N LEU A 20 -19.03 33.44 15.90
CA LEU A 20 -18.41 33.77 14.61
C LEU A 20 -16.95 33.30 14.48
N TYR A 21 -16.32 32.86 15.58
CA TYR A 21 -14.91 32.45 15.58
C TYR A 21 -14.68 30.94 15.39
N ASN A 22 -15.73 30.12 15.31
CA ASN A 22 -15.62 28.65 15.22
C ASN A 22 -15.84 28.07 13.81
N SER A 23 -15.80 28.89 12.77
CA SER A 23 -16.01 28.44 11.38
C SER A 23 -14.83 28.79 10.47
N THR A 24 -13.60 28.75 10.97
CA THR A 24 -12.43 28.67 10.09
C THR A 24 -12.30 27.23 9.61
N THR A 25 -13.10 26.86 8.62
CA THR A 25 -12.76 25.73 7.75
C THR A 25 -11.47 26.12 7.04
N SER A 26 -10.33 25.70 7.60
CA SER A 26 -9.04 25.85 6.93
C SER A 26 -9.20 25.23 5.54
N PRO A 27 -8.90 25.97 4.45
CA PRO A 27 -8.82 25.34 3.15
C PRO A 27 -7.77 24.24 3.26
N HIS A 28 -8.18 23.00 3.09
CA HIS A 28 -7.27 21.88 2.87
C HIS A 28 -6.54 22.19 1.56
N PHE A 29 -5.39 22.84 1.66
CA PHE A 29 -4.44 22.90 0.56
C PHE A 29 -4.01 21.46 0.33
N THR A 30 -4.54 20.83 -0.71
CA THR A 30 -4.06 19.52 -1.16
C THR A 30 -2.66 19.72 -1.70
N THR A 31 -1.66 19.45 -0.88
CA THR A 31 -0.26 19.41 -1.27
C THR A 31 -0.11 18.24 -2.24
N ALA A 32 0.53 18.51 -3.39
CA ALA A 32 0.76 17.48 -4.39
C ALA A 32 1.74 16.44 -3.82
N CYS A 33 1.40 15.16 -3.95
CA CYS A 33 2.28 14.08 -3.52
C CYS A 33 3.13 13.58 -4.69
N ASN A 34 4.28 12.98 -4.35
CA ASN A 34 5.19 12.48 -5.36
C ASN A 34 4.76 11.10 -5.90
N ILE A 35 4.60 10.98 -7.20
CA ILE A 35 4.44 9.70 -7.85
C ILE A 35 5.67 9.50 -8.71
N HIS A 36 6.48 8.49 -8.36
CA HIS A 36 7.74 8.21 -9.05
C HIS A 36 8.68 9.43 -9.11
N GLY A 37 8.76 10.21 -8.03
CA GLY A 37 9.64 11.39 -7.95
C GLY A 37 9.15 12.62 -8.72
N THR A 38 7.89 12.63 -9.15
CA THR A 38 7.25 13.79 -9.80
C THR A 38 6.07 14.28 -8.97
N ASN A 39 5.86 15.61 -8.88
CA ASN A 39 4.75 16.26 -8.15
C ASN A 39 3.41 16.11 -8.88
N SER A 40 3.01 14.86 -9.02
CA SER A 40 2.09 14.38 -10.04
C SER A 40 0.81 13.81 -9.42
N GLY A 41 0.83 13.55 -8.11
CA GLY A 41 -0.29 12.97 -7.39
C GLY A 41 -0.96 13.92 -6.39
N ILE A 42 -2.04 13.42 -5.81
CA ILE A 42 -2.75 13.95 -4.65
C ILE A 42 -2.91 12.83 -3.64
N CYS A 43 -2.66 13.14 -2.37
CA CYS A 43 -3.02 12.27 -1.27
C CYS A 43 -4.52 12.28 -1.07
N THR A 44 -5.15 11.11 -1.10
CA THR A 44 -6.59 11.01 -0.91
C THR A 44 -6.96 10.07 0.22
N ASN A 45 -7.81 10.54 1.12
CA ASN A 45 -8.42 9.71 2.16
C ASN A 45 -9.67 8.97 1.65
N LYS A 46 -10.12 9.24 0.42
CA LYS A 46 -11.34 8.68 -0.20
C LYS A 46 -11.48 7.17 -0.06
N TYR A 47 -10.36 6.44 -0.05
CA TYR A 47 -10.33 4.98 -0.01
C TYR A 47 -10.16 4.38 1.38
N HIS A 48 -10.00 5.23 2.40
CA HIS A 48 -9.81 4.80 3.77
C HIS A 48 -11.12 4.87 4.54
N PRO A 49 -11.46 3.84 5.33
CA PRO A 49 -12.77 3.79 5.98
C PRO A 49 -13.01 4.88 7.02
N SER A 50 -11.97 5.51 7.58
CA SER A 50 -12.15 6.69 8.45
C SER A 50 -12.88 7.85 7.77
N THR A 51 -12.84 7.95 6.45
CA THR A 51 -13.53 8.99 5.67
C THR A 51 -15.05 8.87 5.72
N TYR A 52 -15.56 7.68 6.02
CA TYR A 52 -17.00 7.38 6.07
C TYR A 52 -17.51 7.21 7.50
N ALA A 53 -16.65 7.35 8.51
CA ALA A 53 -17.03 7.25 9.91
C ALA A 53 -17.86 8.48 10.32
N THR A 54 -19.10 8.27 10.75
CA THR A 54 -20.07 9.34 11.00
C THR A 54 -19.97 9.98 12.39
N ASN A 55 -19.33 9.31 13.35
CA ASN A 55 -19.36 9.71 14.76
C ASN A 55 -18.00 9.76 15.48
N GLY A 56 -16.87 9.75 14.75
CA GLY A 56 -15.52 9.88 15.33
C GLY A 56 -15.05 8.69 16.19
N ASP A 57 -15.97 7.85 16.66
CA ASP A 57 -15.70 6.67 17.48
C ASP A 57 -15.99 5.39 16.68
N GLU A 58 -14.94 4.56 16.58
CA GLU A 58 -14.89 3.21 16.01
C GLU A 58 -15.20 3.09 14.50
N LEU A 59 -14.32 2.38 13.79
CA LEU A 59 -14.49 2.02 12.38
C LEU A 59 -15.68 1.07 12.24
N ASP A 60 -16.87 1.61 11.96
CA ASP A 60 -18.06 0.77 11.77
C ASP A 60 -17.99 -0.04 10.46
N LEU A 61 -18.72 -1.16 10.43
CA LEU A 61 -18.75 -2.05 9.27
C LEU A 61 -19.26 -1.36 8.00
N ASN A 62 -20.11 -0.34 8.14
CA ASN A 62 -20.68 0.39 7.00
C ASN A 62 -19.60 1.26 6.34
N ALA A 63 -18.78 1.94 7.12
CA ALA A 63 -17.66 2.76 6.67
C ALA A 63 -16.62 1.91 5.93
N ILE A 64 -16.32 0.71 6.45
CA ILE A 64 -15.48 -0.29 5.76
C ILE A 64 -16.10 -0.71 4.43
N GLN A 65 -17.40 -1.00 4.40
CA GLN A 65 -18.09 -1.40 3.17
C GLN A 65 -18.18 -0.27 2.14
N GLN A 66 -18.42 0.96 2.57
CA GLN A 66 -18.48 2.14 1.69
C GLN A 66 -17.11 2.45 1.09
N ALA A 67 -16.06 2.47 1.90
CA ALA A 67 -14.70 2.55 1.41
C ALA A 67 -14.43 1.44 0.39
N LYS A 68 -14.82 0.20 0.71
CA LYS A 68 -14.73 -0.96 -0.18
C LYS A 68 -15.41 -0.80 -1.51
N ALA A 69 -16.65 -0.35 -1.52
CA ALA A 69 -17.35 -0.03 -2.76
C ALA A 69 -16.60 1.04 -3.57
N GLN A 70 -16.10 2.07 -2.90
CA GLN A 70 -15.41 3.17 -3.57
C GLN A 70 -14.09 2.74 -4.21
N TRP A 71 -13.23 2.01 -3.50
CA TRP A 71 -11.97 1.57 -4.07
C TRP A 71 -12.14 0.43 -5.07
N MET A 72 -13.13 -0.44 -4.94
CA MET A 72 -13.41 -1.43 -5.99
C MET A 72 -13.92 -0.78 -7.28
N ALA A 73 -14.58 0.37 -7.20
CA ALA A 73 -15.03 1.12 -8.37
C ALA A 73 -13.87 1.80 -9.11
N ASP A 74 -12.94 2.39 -8.35
CA ASP A 74 -11.83 3.20 -8.88
C ASP A 74 -10.52 2.42 -9.09
N MET A 75 -10.28 1.36 -8.31
CA MET A 75 -9.06 0.52 -8.31
C MET A 75 -9.41 -0.97 -8.17
N PRO A 76 -10.16 -1.57 -9.11
CA PRO A 76 -10.57 -2.98 -9.06
C PRO A 76 -9.39 -3.96 -8.93
N TYR A 77 -8.20 -3.61 -9.42
CA TYR A 77 -7.02 -4.46 -9.36
C TYR A 77 -6.20 -4.21 -8.08
N CYS A 78 -5.59 -3.03 -7.94
CA CYS A 78 -4.65 -2.72 -6.86
C CYS A 78 -5.32 -2.45 -5.51
N GLY A 79 -6.59 -2.02 -5.52
CA GLY A 79 -7.28 -1.67 -4.29
C GLY A 79 -7.32 -2.81 -3.28
N ARG A 80 -7.25 -4.07 -3.72
CA ARG A 80 -7.29 -5.26 -2.84
C ARG A 80 -6.09 -5.37 -1.88
N TRP A 81 -5.01 -4.65 -2.15
CA TRP A 81 -3.80 -4.65 -1.32
C TRP A 81 -3.46 -3.29 -0.70
N ILE A 82 -4.16 -2.24 -1.14
CA ILE A 82 -3.92 -0.86 -0.70
C ILE A 82 -5.02 -0.43 0.26
N ALA A 83 -6.25 -0.71 -0.13
CA ALA A 83 -7.37 -0.08 0.48
C ALA A 83 -7.67 -0.68 1.84
N SER A 84 -8.06 0.19 2.78
CA SER A 84 -8.15 -0.07 4.23
C SER A 84 -6.82 -0.07 4.99
N TYR A 85 -5.66 0.02 4.32
CA TYR A 85 -4.37 0.06 5.01
C TYR A 85 -3.83 1.49 5.18
N TYR A 86 -4.11 2.38 4.21
CA TYR A 86 -3.57 3.74 4.20
C TYR A 86 -4.27 4.69 3.23
N PHE A 87 -3.93 5.99 3.32
CA PHE A 87 -4.27 7.01 2.33
C PHE A 87 -3.28 6.95 1.16
N PRO A 88 -3.68 6.53 -0.04
CA PRO A 88 -2.76 6.45 -1.17
C PRO A 88 -2.56 7.81 -1.84
N CYS A 89 -1.38 7.97 -2.42
CA CYS A 89 -1.07 8.98 -3.42
C CYS A 89 -1.61 8.50 -4.78
N VAL A 90 -2.55 9.26 -5.36
CA VAL A 90 -3.24 8.92 -6.61
C VAL A 90 -3.09 10.04 -7.65
N PRO A 91 -3.31 9.79 -8.95
CA PRO A 91 -3.31 10.86 -9.94
C PRO A 91 -4.28 12.00 -9.59
N SER A 92 -3.81 13.25 -9.64
CA SER A 92 -4.62 14.46 -9.38
C SER A 92 -5.18 15.07 -10.67
N SER A 93 -4.36 15.10 -11.72
CA SER A 93 -4.64 15.49 -13.11
C SER A 93 -3.42 15.08 -13.93
N PRO A 94 -3.54 14.74 -15.23
CA PRO A 94 -2.37 14.45 -16.05
C PRO A 94 -1.55 15.73 -16.18
N THR A 95 -0.36 15.73 -15.59
CA THR A 95 0.64 16.77 -15.83
C THR A 95 1.58 16.28 -16.95
N ASN A 96 2.27 17.19 -17.63
CA ASN A 96 3.21 16.83 -18.70
C ASN A 96 4.29 15.84 -18.21
N GLU A 97 4.59 15.86 -16.91
CA GLU A 97 5.54 14.99 -16.23
C GLU A 97 5.10 13.51 -16.20
N TRP A 98 3.80 13.19 -16.23
CA TRP A 98 3.31 11.81 -16.29
C TRP A 98 3.54 11.13 -17.65
N ALA A 99 3.51 11.93 -18.70
CA ALA A 99 3.73 11.49 -20.07
C ALA A 99 5.21 11.51 -20.44
N HIS A 100 6.08 12.05 -19.59
CA HIS A 100 7.50 12.14 -19.90
C HIS A 100 8.17 10.77 -19.83
N PRO A 101 8.89 10.37 -20.89
CA PRO A 101 9.79 9.24 -20.83
C PRO A 101 10.76 9.31 -19.65
N ASP A 102 11.00 8.17 -19.01
CA ASP A 102 12.11 8.01 -18.07
C ASP A 102 12.99 6.80 -18.46
N ALA A 103 14.13 6.64 -17.80
CA ALA A 103 15.09 5.58 -18.12
C ALA A 103 14.49 4.16 -18.06
N ASN A 104 13.40 3.96 -17.32
CA ASN A 104 12.68 2.69 -17.20
C ASN A 104 11.44 2.62 -18.11
N PHE A 105 10.94 3.76 -18.62
CA PHE A 105 9.73 3.87 -19.43
C PHE A 105 9.94 4.86 -20.58
N GLU A 106 10.43 4.37 -21.71
CA GLU A 106 10.78 5.17 -22.91
C GLU A 106 9.61 6.00 -23.48
N PHE A 107 8.37 5.61 -23.20
CA PHE A 107 7.18 6.35 -23.63
C PHE A 107 6.54 7.16 -22.51
N GLY A 108 7.05 7.07 -21.28
CA GLY A 108 6.39 7.57 -20.09
C GLY A 108 5.53 6.50 -19.43
N ARG A 109 5.27 6.63 -18.14
CA ARG A 109 4.62 5.57 -17.34
C ARG A 109 3.14 5.43 -17.63
N LEU A 110 2.45 6.49 -18.07
CA LEU A 110 1.01 6.45 -18.38
C LEU A 110 0.66 6.92 -19.80
N THR A 111 1.59 6.88 -20.75
CA THR A 111 1.16 7.02 -22.15
C THR A 111 0.51 5.70 -22.57
N THR A 112 -0.82 5.63 -22.55
CA THR A 112 -1.54 4.64 -23.33
C THR A 112 -1.42 5.04 -24.80
N GLY A 113 -0.26 4.73 -25.38
CA GLY A 113 -0.07 4.69 -26.82
C GLY A 113 -0.92 3.56 -27.38
N GLY A 114 -2.22 3.80 -27.55
CA GLY A 114 -2.93 3.14 -28.64
C GLY A 114 -2.19 3.54 -29.91
N GLY A 115 -1.75 2.58 -30.72
CA GLY A 115 -1.06 2.84 -32.01
C GLY A 115 -1.88 3.65 -33.03
N ASP A 116 -3.04 4.18 -32.63
CA ASP A 116 -3.97 5.06 -33.34
C ASP A 116 -3.74 6.56 -33.03
N GLY A 117 -2.84 6.93 -32.11
CA GLY A 117 -2.62 8.34 -31.76
C GLY A 117 -3.74 8.97 -30.92
N THR A 118 -4.73 8.18 -30.50
CA THR A 118 -5.73 8.54 -29.49
C THR A 118 -5.14 8.31 -28.08
N MET A 119 -4.58 9.35 -27.47
CA MET A 119 -4.24 9.34 -26.04
C MET A 119 -5.53 9.11 -25.25
N THR A 120 -5.69 7.91 -24.69
CA THR A 120 -6.75 7.66 -23.71
C THR A 120 -6.29 8.25 -22.39
N ASP A 121 -7.17 9.03 -21.77
CA ASP A 121 -6.85 9.90 -20.66
C ASP A 121 -6.31 9.08 -19.47
N ALA A 122 -4.99 9.16 -19.26
CA ALA A 122 -4.27 8.67 -18.10
C ALA A 122 -4.70 9.35 -16.78
N SER A 123 -5.62 10.30 -16.88
CA SER A 123 -6.09 11.20 -15.84
C SER A 123 -6.79 10.51 -14.67
N SER A 124 -7.29 9.28 -14.85
CA SER A 124 -8.09 8.61 -13.82
C SER A 124 -7.30 7.57 -13.03
N VAL A 125 -7.61 7.49 -11.73
CA VAL A 125 -7.13 6.42 -10.82
C VAL A 125 -7.37 5.04 -11.45
N LYS A 126 -8.52 4.87 -12.09
CA LYS A 126 -8.94 3.63 -12.77
C LYS A 126 -8.10 3.30 -14.00
N THR A 127 -7.73 4.30 -14.80
CA THR A 127 -6.85 4.11 -15.96
C THR A 127 -5.47 3.63 -15.48
N LYS A 128 -4.92 4.27 -14.44
CA LYS A 128 -3.65 3.85 -13.85
C LYS A 128 -3.72 2.45 -13.25
N ASP A 129 -4.79 2.13 -12.51
CA ASP A 129 -5.00 0.80 -11.93
C ASP A 129 -5.03 -0.28 -13.01
N LYS A 130 -5.75 -0.04 -14.11
CA LYS A 130 -5.79 -0.91 -15.29
C LYS A 130 -4.42 -1.05 -15.95
N TRP A 131 -3.67 0.05 -16.09
CA TRP A 131 -2.30 -0.01 -16.62
C TRP A 131 -1.39 -0.88 -15.73
N VAL A 132 -1.51 -0.78 -14.40
CA VAL A 132 -0.76 -1.66 -13.48
C VAL A 132 -1.18 -3.11 -13.68
N GLU A 133 -2.48 -3.39 -13.79
CA GLU A 133 -3.01 -4.74 -14.04
C GLU A 133 -2.43 -5.34 -15.33
N GLU A 134 -2.50 -4.61 -16.43
CA GLU A 134 -1.99 -5.04 -17.73
C GLU A 134 -0.47 -5.25 -17.69
N THR A 135 0.27 -4.31 -17.10
CA THR A 135 1.73 -4.40 -16.97
C THR A 135 2.14 -5.61 -16.14
N VAL A 136 1.49 -5.83 -14.99
CA VAL A 136 1.78 -6.97 -14.12
C VAL A 136 1.42 -8.28 -14.82
N THR A 137 0.24 -8.36 -15.43
CA THR A 137 -0.24 -9.57 -16.11
C THR A 137 0.65 -9.93 -17.29
N ASN A 138 1.00 -8.96 -18.13
CA ASN A 138 1.89 -9.17 -19.27
C ASN A 138 3.30 -9.57 -18.81
N THR A 139 3.82 -8.95 -17.75
CA THR A 139 5.14 -9.30 -17.19
C THR A 139 5.14 -10.73 -16.66
N ILE A 140 4.13 -11.11 -15.87
CA ILE A 140 3.99 -12.47 -15.35
C ILE A 140 3.88 -13.46 -16.52
N GLN A 141 3.01 -13.20 -17.49
CA GLN A 141 2.79 -14.09 -18.62
C GLN A 141 4.06 -14.27 -19.46
N SER A 142 4.76 -13.18 -19.77
CA SER A 142 6.05 -13.23 -20.48
C SER A 142 7.11 -14.03 -19.71
N ARG A 143 7.17 -13.87 -18.38
CA ARG A 143 8.08 -14.67 -17.54
C ARG A 143 7.70 -16.15 -17.54
N ILE A 144 6.42 -16.47 -17.45
CA ILE A 144 5.92 -17.84 -17.52
C ILE A 144 6.32 -18.51 -18.84
N GLU A 145 6.18 -17.81 -19.95
CA GLU A 145 6.57 -18.30 -21.28
C GLU A 145 8.09 -18.53 -21.37
N ALA A 146 8.88 -17.58 -20.88
CA ALA A 146 10.34 -17.70 -20.83
C ALA A 146 10.80 -18.87 -19.94
N GLU A 147 10.15 -19.08 -18.78
CA GLU A 147 10.44 -20.22 -17.90
C GLU A 147 10.05 -21.55 -18.57
N ARG A 148 8.89 -21.61 -19.23
CA ARG A 148 8.46 -22.79 -20.00
C ARG A 148 9.46 -23.17 -21.07
N ALA A 149 10.01 -22.19 -21.78
CA ALA A 149 11.02 -22.41 -22.82
C ALA A 149 12.35 -22.95 -22.25
N LYS A 150 12.71 -22.60 -21.01
CA LYS A 150 13.96 -23.03 -20.35
C LYS A 150 13.88 -24.39 -19.64
N GLY A 151 12.70 -25.00 -19.56
CA GLY A 151 12.49 -26.29 -18.90
C GLY A 151 12.31 -26.21 -17.37
N LYS A 152 12.34 -27.36 -16.68
CA LYS A 152 11.80 -27.50 -15.31
C LYS A 152 12.59 -26.82 -14.18
N SER A 153 13.83 -26.38 -14.42
CA SER A 153 14.73 -25.94 -13.35
C SER A 153 14.47 -24.52 -12.83
N HIS A 154 13.58 -23.74 -13.46
CA HIS A 154 13.42 -22.30 -13.17
C HIS A 154 11.97 -21.80 -13.05
N TYR A 155 10.99 -22.63 -12.67
CA TYR A 155 9.59 -22.20 -12.55
C TYR A 155 9.34 -21.35 -11.29
N HIS A 156 9.69 -20.07 -11.33
CA HIS A 156 9.43 -19.12 -10.24
C HIS A 156 8.05 -18.50 -10.37
N PHE A 157 7.65 -18.07 -11.56
CA PHE A 157 6.35 -17.45 -11.81
C PHE A 157 5.32 -18.47 -12.26
N TYR A 158 5.71 -19.51 -13.01
CA TYR A 158 4.76 -20.41 -13.65
C TYR A 158 3.88 -21.21 -12.68
N GLN A 159 4.45 -21.70 -11.58
CA GLN A 159 3.76 -22.62 -10.66
C GLN A 159 3.45 -21.99 -9.30
N ASN A 160 3.91 -20.76 -9.05
CA ASN A 160 3.87 -20.15 -7.74
C ASN A 160 2.93 -18.94 -7.75
N LYS A 161 1.66 -19.18 -7.40
CA LYS A 161 0.66 -18.11 -7.27
C LYS A 161 1.07 -17.06 -6.24
N ASP A 162 1.75 -17.45 -5.18
CA ASP A 162 2.20 -16.52 -4.15
C ASP A 162 3.25 -15.56 -4.71
N CYS A 163 4.12 -16.03 -5.62
CA CYS A 163 5.09 -15.16 -6.31
C CYS A 163 4.38 -14.16 -7.24
N GLN A 164 3.41 -14.64 -8.04
CA GLN A 164 2.59 -13.78 -8.90
C GLN A 164 1.88 -12.70 -8.08
N GLU A 165 1.30 -13.09 -6.93
CA GLU A 165 0.62 -12.15 -6.05
C GLU A 165 1.59 -11.20 -5.34
N ALA A 166 2.75 -11.68 -4.90
CA ALA A 166 3.77 -10.84 -4.28
C ALA A 166 4.30 -9.78 -5.27
N PHE A 167 4.50 -10.16 -6.54
CA PHE A 167 4.87 -9.23 -7.60
C PHE A 167 3.76 -8.20 -7.89
N ALA A 168 2.50 -8.63 -7.86
CA ALA A 168 1.37 -7.71 -8.02
C ALA A 168 1.24 -6.71 -6.86
N ARG A 169 1.34 -7.18 -5.61
CA ARG A 169 1.39 -6.34 -4.41
C ARG A 169 2.51 -5.31 -4.48
N TYR A 170 3.70 -5.78 -4.81
CA TYR A 170 4.88 -4.95 -4.99
C TYR A 170 4.64 -3.82 -5.99
N SER A 171 4.09 -4.17 -7.17
CA SER A 171 3.80 -3.24 -8.25
C SER A 171 2.70 -2.23 -7.88
N CYS A 172 1.69 -2.66 -7.12
CA CYS A 172 0.63 -1.78 -6.65
C CYS A 172 1.11 -0.77 -5.61
N TRP A 173 1.90 -1.20 -4.62
CA TRP A 173 2.48 -0.29 -3.62
C TRP A 173 3.46 0.70 -4.23
N LEU A 174 4.19 0.28 -5.26
CA LEU A 174 5.08 1.15 -6.03
C LEU A 174 4.29 2.24 -6.78
N ASN A 175 3.11 1.90 -7.32
CA ASN A 175 2.32 2.83 -8.13
C ASN A 175 1.33 3.66 -7.33
N PHE A 176 0.92 3.21 -6.15
CA PHE A 176 0.02 3.91 -5.24
C PHE A 176 0.64 3.96 -3.84
N PRO A 177 1.72 4.74 -3.68
CA PRO A 177 2.42 4.82 -2.41
C PRO A 177 1.54 5.40 -1.32
N ARG A 178 1.82 5.04 -0.08
CA ARG A 178 1.21 5.62 1.12
C ARG A 178 1.58 7.09 1.21
N CYS A 179 0.63 7.92 1.60
CA CYS A 179 0.89 9.29 2.02
C CYS A 179 1.17 9.36 3.52
N ASP A 180 2.07 10.26 3.91
CA ASP A 180 2.26 10.65 5.30
C ASP A 180 1.34 11.83 5.70
N GLU A 181 1.59 12.35 6.90
CA GLU A 181 0.86 13.49 7.47
C GLU A 181 1.16 14.83 6.78
N PHE A 182 2.23 14.89 5.99
CA PHE A 182 2.63 16.06 5.20
C PHE A 182 2.15 15.96 3.75
N GLU A 183 1.28 14.99 3.44
CA GLU A 183 0.78 14.71 2.09
C GLU A 183 1.91 14.39 1.10
N GLU A 184 3.02 13.86 1.60
CA GLU A 184 4.12 13.36 0.78
C GLU A 184 3.98 11.84 0.61
N SER A 185 4.33 11.36 -0.57
CA SER A 185 4.40 9.92 -0.80
C SER A 185 5.60 9.33 -0.07
N LEU A 186 5.39 8.22 0.62
CA LEU A 186 6.45 7.49 1.29
C LEU A 186 7.15 6.51 0.34
N PRO A 187 8.49 6.35 0.46
CA PRO A 187 9.25 5.38 -0.31
C PRO A 187 8.77 3.96 -0.04
N GLN A 188 9.12 3.00 -0.89
CA GLN A 188 8.72 1.61 -0.68
C GLN A 188 9.51 0.98 0.50
N CYS A 189 8.84 0.12 1.27
CA CYS A 189 9.48 -0.60 2.37
C CYS A 189 10.43 -1.66 1.83
N GLN A 190 11.61 -1.80 2.45
CA GLN A 190 12.57 -2.87 2.17
C GLN A 190 11.93 -4.26 2.28
N SER A 191 11.05 -4.45 3.28
CA SER A 191 10.33 -5.71 3.48
C SER A 191 9.43 -6.11 2.30
N ALA A 192 8.88 -5.15 1.55
CA ALA A 192 8.06 -5.43 0.37
C ALA A 192 8.91 -6.02 -0.76
N CYS A 193 10.08 -5.42 -1.00
CA CYS A 193 11.08 -5.94 -1.94
C CYS A 193 11.54 -7.35 -1.53
N GLU A 194 12.01 -7.51 -0.29
CA GLU A 194 12.50 -8.79 0.22
C GLU A 194 11.44 -9.88 0.18
N ASN A 195 10.17 -9.53 0.46
CA ASN A 195 9.06 -10.48 0.38
C ASN A 195 8.86 -10.96 -1.05
N MET A 196 8.84 -10.06 -2.04
CA MET A 196 8.73 -10.45 -3.45
C MET A 196 9.86 -11.39 -3.85
N PHE A 197 11.11 -11.02 -3.58
CA PHE A 197 12.26 -11.83 -3.96
C PHE A 197 12.25 -13.21 -3.27
N ARG A 198 11.93 -13.24 -1.97
CA ARG A 198 11.85 -14.47 -1.17
C ARG A 198 10.75 -15.41 -1.61
N VAL A 199 9.53 -14.91 -1.80
CA VAL A 199 8.37 -15.74 -2.21
C VAL A 199 8.59 -16.28 -3.61
N CYS A 200 9.19 -15.48 -4.49
CA CYS A 200 9.60 -15.90 -5.83
C CYS A 200 10.87 -16.77 -5.85
N LYS A 201 11.52 -17.04 -4.71
CA LYS A 201 12.73 -17.88 -4.60
C LYS A 201 13.88 -17.43 -5.49
N PHE A 202 14.03 -16.12 -5.68
CA PHE A 202 15.23 -15.58 -6.30
C PHE A 202 16.43 -15.78 -5.37
N ALA A 203 17.59 -16.04 -5.95
CA ALA A 203 18.83 -16.17 -5.19
C ALA A 203 19.14 -14.87 -4.42
N PRO A 204 19.60 -14.94 -3.15
CA PRO A 204 19.80 -13.76 -2.30
C PRO A 204 20.72 -12.68 -2.87
N ASP A 205 21.70 -13.07 -3.69
CA ASP A 205 22.64 -12.18 -4.39
C ASP A 205 21.97 -11.32 -5.48
N LEU A 206 20.78 -11.71 -5.93
CA LEU A 206 19.95 -10.92 -6.85
C LEU A 206 19.05 -9.92 -6.13
N TRP A 207 18.96 -9.97 -4.79
CA TRP A 207 18.08 -9.08 -4.05
C TRP A 207 18.70 -7.68 -4.06
N ARG A 208 17.94 -6.69 -4.55
CA ARG A 208 18.37 -5.28 -4.64
C ARG A 208 17.63 -4.39 -3.63
N CYS A 209 17.26 -4.99 -2.49
CA CYS A 209 16.41 -4.37 -1.48
C CYS A 209 17.16 -3.52 -0.44
N GLY A 210 18.50 -3.50 -0.50
CA GLY A 210 19.35 -2.70 0.38
C GLY A 210 19.19 -1.19 0.13
N ALA A 211 19.47 -0.40 1.17
CA ALA A 211 19.44 1.06 1.10
C ALA A 211 20.68 1.67 0.41
N ASP A 212 21.70 0.84 0.20
CA ASP A 212 23.08 1.16 -0.20
C ASP A 212 23.35 0.96 -1.69
N VAL A 213 22.37 0.52 -2.48
CA VAL A 213 22.53 0.28 -3.93
C VAL A 213 22.36 1.56 -4.77
N VAL A 214 22.53 2.75 -4.17
CA VAL A 214 22.28 4.05 -4.83
C VAL A 214 23.57 4.78 -5.20
N ASP A 215 24.73 4.36 -4.66
CA ASP A 215 26.01 4.99 -4.99
C ASP A 215 26.77 4.09 -5.97
N GLY A 216 26.84 4.55 -7.23
CA GLY A 216 27.36 3.85 -8.42
C GLY A 216 28.85 3.55 -8.45
N ASP A 217 29.42 3.06 -7.34
CA ASP A 217 30.81 2.60 -7.24
C ASP A 217 30.93 1.07 -7.15
N ASP A 218 29.83 0.31 -7.31
CA ASP A 218 29.87 -1.14 -7.39
C ASP A 218 29.89 -1.65 -8.86
N GLU A 219 30.43 -2.85 -9.07
CA GLU A 219 30.52 -3.52 -10.39
C GLU A 219 29.14 -3.72 -11.07
N TYR A 220 28.05 -3.37 -10.38
CA TYR A 220 26.67 -3.46 -10.86
C TYR A 220 26.09 -2.14 -11.36
N ASP A 221 26.87 -1.04 -11.42
CA ASP A 221 26.51 0.28 -11.98
C ASP A 221 25.98 0.23 -13.43
N ILE A 222 26.22 -0.87 -14.15
CA ILE A 222 25.60 -1.12 -15.47
C ILE A 222 24.11 -1.44 -15.43
N ARG A 223 23.48 -1.58 -14.25
CA ARG A 223 22.08 -1.97 -14.10
C ARG A 223 21.25 -0.77 -13.64
N ALA A 224 20.29 -0.37 -14.46
CA ALA A 224 19.33 0.69 -14.16
C ALA A 224 18.68 0.52 -12.78
N PHE A 225 18.30 1.65 -12.19
CA PHE A 225 17.63 1.76 -10.90
C PHE A 225 16.52 0.72 -10.73
N PHE A 226 16.57 -0.06 -9.64
CA PHE A 226 15.57 -1.09 -9.41
C PHE A 226 14.23 -0.40 -9.03
N PRO A 227 13.09 -0.75 -9.68
CA PRO A 227 11.84 -0.03 -9.46
C PRO A 227 11.45 -0.04 -7.98
N GLY A 228 11.29 1.13 -7.35
CA GLY A 228 10.94 1.26 -5.93
C GLY A 228 12.10 1.57 -4.98
N GLN A 229 13.34 1.61 -5.48
CA GLN A 229 14.43 2.24 -4.77
C GLN A 229 14.18 3.76 -4.58
N PRO A 230 14.85 4.43 -3.63
CA PRO A 230 15.52 3.81 -2.48
C PRO A 230 14.49 3.16 -1.54
N PHE A 231 14.84 2.00 -0.98
CA PHE A 231 14.00 1.33 0.00
C PHE A 231 14.26 1.85 1.41
N LYS A 232 13.20 1.92 2.21
CA LYS A 232 13.29 2.29 3.63
C LYS A 232 12.92 1.12 4.54
N LYS A 233 13.65 0.95 5.64
CA LYS A 233 13.34 -0.07 6.65
C LYS A 233 12.03 0.25 7.35
N ASN A 234 11.26 -0.79 7.68
CA ASN A 234 10.09 -0.64 8.53
C ASN A 234 10.50 -0.17 9.92
N GLU A 235 9.77 0.80 10.46
CA GLU A 235 9.90 1.25 11.85
C GLU A 235 8.63 0.86 12.61
N PHE A 236 8.76 0.65 13.92
CA PHE A 236 7.66 0.29 14.80
C PHE A 236 7.63 1.24 15.99
N LEU A 237 6.43 1.56 16.47
CA LEU A 237 6.26 2.47 17.61
C LEU A 237 6.81 1.80 18.89
N PRO A 238 7.72 2.45 19.64
CA PRO A 238 8.45 1.81 20.75
C PRO A 238 7.58 1.28 21.90
N LYS A 239 6.35 1.79 22.05
CA LYS A 239 5.43 1.52 23.16
C LYS A 239 4.13 0.83 22.75
N SER A 240 3.98 0.54 21.46
CA SER A 240 2.89 -0.27 20.95
C SER A 240 3.42 -1.69 20.73
N ASP A 241 2.60 -2.72 20.91
CA ASP A 241 2.95 -4.12 20.62
C ASP A 241 3.19 -4.33 19.12
N GLY A 242 4.27 -3.80 18.56
CA GLY A 242 4.64 -3.91 17.15
C GLY A 242 3.72 -3.19 16.17
N GLU A 243 3.09 -2.06 16.54
CA GLU A 243 2.39 -1.24 15.56
C GLU A 243 3.41 -0.55 14.63
N PRO A 244 3.21 -0.65 13.31
CA PRO A 244 4.14 -0.11 12.34
C PRO A 244 3.99 1.42 12.26
N ARG A 245 5.13 2.11 12.24
CA ARG A 245 5.17 3.54 11.94
C ARG A 245 5.05 3.73 10.42
N ALA A 246 4.27 4.72 10.00
CA ALA A 246 4.09 5.08 8.59
C ALA A 246 5.34 5.79 8.03
N VAL A 247 6.42 5.05 7.81
CA VAL A 247 7.69 5.59 7.27
C VAL A 247 7.99 5.15 5.84
N CYS A 248 7.27 4.13 5.35
CA CYS A 248 7.43 3.56 4.02
C CYS A 248 6.11 2.88 3.57
N THR A 249 6.02 2.50 2.30
CA THR A 249 4.87 1.80 1.72
C THR A 249 5.13 0.28 1.63
N PRO A 250 4.30 -0.59 2.24
CA PRO A 250 3.00 -0.26 2.83
C PRO A 250 3.04 -0.04 4.36
N SER A 251 4.15 -0.36 5.02
CA SER A 251 4.33 -0.41 6.48
C SER A 251 3.17 -1.11 7.21
N ILE A 252 2.95 -2.39 6.86
CA ILE A 252 1.86 -3.21 7.41
C ILE A 252 2.42 -4.27 8.37
N LYS A 253 1.84 -4.37 9.58
CA LYS A 253 2.12 -5.42 10.56
C LYS A 253 1.73 -6.79 9.99
N GLY A 254 2.60 -7.79 10.10
CA GLY A 254 2.32 -9.16 9.62
C GLY A 254 2.28 -9.34 8.09
N SER A 255 2.66 -8.32 7.31
CA SER A 255 2.75 -8.44 5.84
C SER A 255 3.96 -9.25 5.36
N GLY A 256 4.96 -9.44 6.21
CA GLY A 256 5.89 -10.55 6.07
C GLY A 256 5.23 -11.79 6.63
N HIS A 257 5.15 -12.87 5.85
CA HIS A 257 4.74 -14.18 6.36
C HIS A 257 5.43 -14.42 7.71
N GLU A 258 4.66 -14.41 8.80
CA GLU A 258 5.16 -14.90 10.05
C GLU A 258 5.50 -16.37 9.80
N LYS A 259 6.79 -16.70 9.89
CA LYS A 259 7.22 -18.09 10.06
C LYS A 259 6.84 -18.59 11.46
N PHE A 260 5.61 -18.32 11.92
CA PHE A 260 5.09 -18.93 13.13
C PHE A 260 4.63 -20.32 12.76
N GLY A 261 5.53 -21.26 13.00
CA GLY A 261 5.48 -22.60 12.48
C GLY A 261 4.20 -23.33 12.84
N MET A 262 3.52 -23.82 11.81
CA MET A 262 2.55 -24.91 11.91
C MET A 262 3.12 -26.11 12.70
N GLY A 263 4.46 -26.25 12.75
CA GLY A 263 5.16 -27.21 13.61
C GLY A 263 5.04 -26.96 15.12
N ALA A 264 4.93 -25.71 15.58
CA ALA A 264 4.75 -25.41 17.01
C ALA A 264 3.32 -25.77 17.48
N TRP A 265 2.32 -25.53 16.62
CA TRP A 265 0.93 -25.93 16.90
C TRP A 265 0.74 -27.45 16.86
N LEU A 266 1.37 -28.16 15.92
CA LEU A 266 1.33 -29.62 15.88
C LEU A 266 2.05 -30.26 17.08
N ALA A 267 3.17 -29.69 17.54
CA ALA A 267 3.85 -30.17 18.75
C ALA A 267 2.98 -30.00 20.01
N LEU A 268 2.24 -28.90 20.11
CA LEU A 268 1.33 -28.64 21.24
C LEU A 268 0.13 -29.58 21.24
N ILE A 269 -0.45 -29.87 20.06
CA ILE A 269 -1.53 -30.85 19.92
C ILE A 269 -1.04 -32.26 20.27
N LEU A 270 0.15 -32.66 19.80
CA LEU A 270 0.71 -33.98 20.10
C LEU A 270 1.03 -34.16 21.59
N PHE A 271 1.51 -33.12 22.28
CA PHE A 271 1.73 -33.18 23.73
C PHE A 271 0.42 -33.36 24.50
N VAL A 272 -0.63 -32.61 24.17
CA VAL A 272 -1.94 -32.73 24.84
C VAL A 272 -2.58 -34.10 24.58
N CYS A 273 -2.42 -34.66 23.38
CA CYS A 273 -2.91 -36.01 23.08
C CYS A 273 -2.16 -37.11 23.84
N PHE A 274 -0.85 -36.96 24.07
CA PHE A 274 -0.05 -37.98 24.78
C PHE A 274 -0.39 -38.07 26.27
N ASP A 275 -0.65 -36.92 26.90
CA ASP A 275 -1.04 -36.87 28.32
C ASP A 275 -2.45 -37.46 28.55
N PHE A 276 -3.37 -37.25 27.60
CA PHE A 276 -4.73 -37.79 27.72
C PHE A 276 -4.76 -39.32 27.61
N VAL A 277 -3.96 -39.89 26.71
CA VAL A 277 -3.86 -41.36 26.55
C VAL A 277 -3.21 -42.01 27.78
N SER A 278 -2.17 -41.41 28.35
CA SER A 278 -1.52 -41.96 29.57
C SER A 278 -2.45 -41.92 30.78
N THR A 279 -3.25 -40.87 30.93
CA THR A 279 -4.20 -40.72 32.05
C THR A 279 -5.35 -41.72 31.94
N VAL A 280 -5.86 -41.98 30.72
CA VAL A 280 -6.92 -42.97 30.50
C VAL A 280 -6.39 -44.40 30.69
N LEU A 281 -5.16 -44.71 30.28
CA LEU A 281 -4.58 -46.04 30.50
C LEU A 281 -4.38 -46.36 32.00
N LEU A 282 -4.02 -45.37 32.81
CA LEU A 282 -3.86 -45.50 34.26
C LEU A 282 -5.19 -45.66 35.02
N LEU A 283 -6.32 -45.26 34.42
CA LEU A 283 -7.65 -45.40 35.01
C LEU A 283 -8.33 -46.74 34.67
N VAL A 284 -7.82 -47.47 33.66
CA VAL A 284 -8.40 -48.74 33.18
C VAL A 284 -7.59 -49.96 33.63
N ALA A 285 -6.37 -49.76 34.18
CA ALA A 285 -5.55 -50.80 34.80
C ALA A 285 -5.74 -50.84 36.32
#